data_AF-A0A6V6YXB2-F1
#
_entry.id   AF-A0A6V6YXB2-F1
#
_cell.length_a   1.000
_cell.length_b   1.000
_cell.length_c   1.000
_cell.angle_alpha   90.00
_cell.angle_beta   90.00
_cell.angle_gamma   90.00
#
_symmetry.space_group_name_H-M   'P 1'
#
loop_
_entity.id
_entity.type
_entity.pdbx_description
1 polymer ?
#
loop_
_entity_poly.entity_id
_entity_poly.type
_entity_poly.pdbx_seq_one_letter_code
_entity_poly.pdbx_strand_id
1 'polypeptide(L)'
;MAVFIAVYSYNHFFTNGMLIGKYVNRNYGDDFIGNIPHIADTLLLKENNQFESPYYGKGTYKLSYGFGGTRIELHYGDDYSSTNIKGEKVSVPNKESFETSINRIWFIGNPQISLFEDLNQYYEKIE
;
A
#
# COMPACT_ATOMS: atom_id res chain seq x y z
N MET A 1 25.22 -18.96 -7.76
CA MET A 1 24.40 -17.96 -8.49
C MET A 1 22.92 -18.30 -8.47
N ALA A 2 22.49 -19.47 -8.97
CA ALA A 2 21.07 -19.83 -9.05
C ALA A 2 20.32 -19.77 -7.71
N VAL A 3 20.95 -20.22 -6.62
CA VAL A 3 20.37 -20.11 -5.27
C VAL A 3 20.10 -18.64 -4.94
N PHE A 4 21.09 -17.74 -5.03
CA PHE A 4 20.90 -16.31 -4.77
C PHE A 4 19.81 -15.66 -5.63
N ILE A 5 19.66 -16.08 -6.89
CA ILE A 5 18.59 -15.58 -7.76
C ILE A 5 17.22 -16.07 -7.27
N ALA A 6 17.07 -17.37 -7.01
CA ALA A 6 15.81 -17.92 -6.49
C ALA A 6 15.43 -17.27 -5.17
N VAL A 7 16.43 -17.04 -4.32
CA VAL A 7 16.32 -16.33 -3.05
C VAL A 7 15.84 -14.91 -3.22
N TYR A 8 16.48 -14.17 -4.13
CA TYR A 8 16.10 -12.79 -4.42
C TYR A 8 14.67 -12.75 -4.97
N SER A 9 14.36 -13.59 -5.95
CA SER A 9 13.05 -13.68 -6.58
C SER A 9 11.95 -13.98 -5.57
N TYR A 10 12.15 -14.94 -4.67
CA TYR A 10 11.16 -15.31 -3.65
C TYR A 10 10.85 -14.20 -2.64
N ASN A 11 11.82 -13.31 -2.37
CA ASN A 11 11.66 -12.22 -1.41
C ASN A 11 11.13 -10.92 -2.03
N HIS A 12 11.09 -10.81 -3.36
CA HIS A 12 10.75 -9.56 -4.06
C HIS A 12 9.61 -9.71 -5.08
N PHE A 13 9.31 -10.91 -5.58
CA PHE A 13 8.28 -11.13 -6.60
C PHE A 13 7.07 -11.86 -6.01
N PHE A 14 5.92 -11.18 -6.04
CA PHE A 14 4.68 -11.64 -5.42
C PHE A 14 3.53 -11.56 -6.42
N THR A 15 2.71 -12.61 -6.47
CA THR A 15 1.48 -12.58 -7.26
C THR A 15 0.35 -11.93 -6.45
N ASN A 16 -0.71 -11.48 -7.13
CA ASN A 16 -1.88 -10.89 -6.47
C ASN A 16 -2.47 -11.84 -5.40
N GLY A 17 -2.61 -13.13 -5.72
CA GLY A 17 -3.05 -14.18 -4.80
C GLY A 17 -2.26 -14.26 -3.49
N MET A 18 -0.94 -14.04 -3.55
CA MET A 18 -0.08 -14.05 -2.37
C MET A 18 -0.30 -12.83 -1.47
N LEU A 19 -0.75 -11.71 -2.06
CA LEU A 19 -0.85 -10.42 -1.39
C LEU A 19 -2.25 -10.11 -0.88
N ILE A 20 -3.29 -10.73 -1.43
CA ILE A 20 -4.65 -10.66 -0.87
C ILE A 20 -4.62 -11.08 0.59
N GLY A 21 -5.28 -10.30 1.43
CA GLY A 21 -5.25 -10.51 2.88
C GLY A 21 -5.20 -9.23 3.68
N LYS A 22 -5.08 -9.41 4.99
CA LYS A 22 -5.07 -8.32 5.96
C LYS A 22 -3.64 -8.02 6.40
N TYR A 23 -3.35 -6.74 6.50
CA TYR A 23 -2.08 -6.22 6.96
C TYR A 23 -2.29 -5.29 8.13
N VAL A 24 -1.28 -5.23 9.01
CA VAL A 24 -1.21 -4.26 10.11
C VAL A 24 0.02 -3.38 9.92
N ASN A 25 -0.14 -2.08 10.12
CA ASN A 25 0.97 -1.16 10.04
C ASN A 25 1.87 -1.29 11.28
N ARG A 26 3.19 -1.26 11.06
CA ARG A 26 4.25 -1.39 12.06
C ARG A 26 5.14 -0.16 12.03
N ASN A 27 5.73 0.16 13.19
CA ASN A 27 6.64 1.29 13.36
C ASN A 27 6.03 2.63 12.93
N TYR A 28 4.72 2.80 13.17
CA TYR A 28 4.02 4.08 13.05
C TYR A 28 4.30 4.97 14.27
N GLY A 29 3.98 6.26 14.15
CA GLY A 29 4.06 7.24 15.23
C GLY A 29 4.83 8.49 14.86
N ASP A 30 5.54 8.47 13.73
CA ASP A 30 6.13 9.67 13.15
C ASP A 30 5.08 10.40 12.28
N ASP A 31 4.89 11.69 12.53
CA ASP A 31 3.91 12.54 11.85
C ASP A 31 4.54 13.45 10.79
N PHE A 32 5.86 13.37 10.59
CA PHE A 32 6.57 14.19 9.61
C PHE A 32 6.10 13.93 8.17
N ILE A 33 5.62 12.71 7.89
CA ILE A 33 5.18 12.27 6.56
C ILE A 33 3.66 12.13 6.53
N GLY A 34 2.99 13.16 6.01
CA GLY A 34 1.53 13.26 6.07
C GLY A 34 0.75 12.23 5.23
N ASN A 35 1.37 11.60 4.23
CA ASN A 35 0.70 10.65 3.33
C ASN A 35 0.85 9.17 3.75
N ILE A 36 1.40 8.90 4.94
CA ILE A 36 1.45 7.56 5.54
C ILE A 36 0.79 7.57 6.94
N PRO A 37 0.24 6.43 7.42
CA PRO A 37 -0.43 6.39 8.71
C PRO A 37 0.54 6.63 9.87
N HIS A 38 0.33 7.71 10.61
CA HIS A 38 1.05 8.00 11.86
C HIS A 38 0.35 7.40 13.10
N ILE A 39 -0.83 6.81 12.91
CA ILE A 39 -1.59 6.06 13.90
C ILE A 39 -1.67 4.59 13.50
N ALA A 40 -2.09 3.74 14.45
CA ALA A 40 -2.34 2.33 14.18
C ALA A 40 -3.36 2.18 13.04
N ASP A 41 -2.99 1.44 12.00
CA ASP A 41 -3.85 1.20 10.84
C ASP A 41 -3.80 -0.25 10.36
N THR A 42 -4.83 -0.64 9.60
CA THR A 42 -4.89 -1.93 8.90
C THR A 42 -5.21 -1.73 7.43
N LEU A 43 -4.55 -2.49 6.56
CA LEU A 43 -4.83 -2.50 5.13
C LEU A 43 -5.38 -3.87 4.73
N LEU A 44 -6.57 -3.90 4.12
CA LEU A 44 -7.19 -5.12 3.60
C LEU A 44 -7.13 -5.09 2.06
N LEU A 45 -6.32 -5.96 1.46
CA LEU A 45 -6.28 -6.15 0.00
C LEU A 45 -7.26 -7.23 -0.45
N LYS A 46 -8.12 -6.91 -1.42
CA LYS A 46 -9.20 -7.78 -1.91
C LYS A 46 -8.92 -8.29 -3.32
N GLU A 47 -9.49 -9.45 -3.66
CA GLU A 47 -9.30 -10.12 -4.96
C GLU A 47 -9.65 -9.27 -6.19
N ASN A 48 -10.56 -8.31 -6.04
CA ASN A 48 -11.03 -7.43 -7.11
C ASN A 48 -10.19 -6.16 -7.29
N ASN A 49 -8.93 -6.17 -6.84
CA ASN A 49 -8.01 -5.02 -6.87
C ASN A 49 -8.52 -3.79 -6.08
N GLN A 50 -9.39 -4.02 -5.09
CA GLN A 50 -9.82 -2.99 -4.15
C GLN A 50 -9.13 -3.16 -2.81
N PHE A 51 -9.02 -2.08 -2.06
CA PHE A 51 -8.56 -2.14 -0.68
C PHE A 51 -9.43 -1.32 0.27
N GLU A 52 -9.32 -1.62 1.56
CA GLU A 52 -9.91 -0.83 2.63
C GLU A 52 -8.88 -0.60 3.74
N SER A 53 -8.82 0.62 4.26
CA SER A 53 -7.99 1.02 5.40
C SER A 53 -8.73 2.09 6.21
N PRO A 54 -8.72 2.03 7.55
CA PRO A 54 -9.23 3.12 8.39
C PRO A 54 -8.57 4.48 8.10
N TYR A 55 -7.26 4.51 7.80
CA TYR A 55 -6.51 5.73 7.46
C TYR A 55 -6.82 6.26 6.06
N TYR A 56 -6.71 5.40 5.03
CA TYR A 56 -6.85 5.80 3.62
C TYR A 56 -8.29 5.74 3.08
N GLY A 57 -9.21 5.13 3.83
CA GLY A 57 -10.56 4.83 3.36
C GLY A 57 -10.60 3.64 2.40
N LYS A 58 -11.42 3.76 1.36
CA LYS A 58 -11.56 2.73 0.31
C LYS A 58 -10.85 3.19 -0.95
N GLY A 59 -10.27 2.24 -1.68
CA GLY A 59 -9.51 2.55 -2.87
C GLY A 59 -9.30 1.36 -3.79
N THR A 60 -8.47 1.56 -4.80
CA THR A 60 -8.00 0.49 -5.69
C THR A 60 -6.49 0.38 -5.60
N TYR A 61 -5.95 -0.81 -5.85
CA TYR A 61 -4.52 -1.00 -5.95
C TYR A 61 -4.12 -1.62 -7.28
N LYS A 62 -2.88 -1.35 -7.70
CA LYS A 62 -2.26 -1.97 -8.86
C LYS A 62 -0.90 -2.54 -8.49
N LEU A 63 -0.58 -3.69 -9.06
CA LEU A 63 0.74 -4.29 -8.94
C LEU A 63 1.53 -4.06 -10.23
N SER A 64 2.78 -3.66 -10.08
CA SER A 64 3.75 -3.57 -11.18
C SER A 64 5.01 -4.35 -10.85
N TYR A 65 5.71 -4.80 -11.89
CA TYR A 65 6.88 -5.68 -11.75
C TYR A 65 8.06 -5.06 -12.49
N GLY A 66 9.21 -5.01 -11.83
CA GLY A 66 10.46 -4.54 -12.42
C GLY A 66 11.65 -5.33 -11.91
N PHE A 67 12.86 -4.90 -12.27
CA PHE A 67 14.10 -5.55 -11.81
C PHE A 67 14.23 -5.57 -10.29
N GLY A 68 13.70 -4.55 -9.61
CA GLY A 68 13.71 -4.43 -8.15
C GLY A 68 12.64 -5.26 -7.42
N GLY A 69 11.77 -5.98 -8.15
CA GLY A 69 10.66 -6.74 -7.57
C GLY A 69 9.28 -6.19 -7.86
N THR A 70 8.36 -6.50 -6.96
CA THR A 70 6.94 -6.11 -7.01
C THR A 70 6.77 -4.76 -6.35
N ARG A 71 6.06 -3.87 -7.03
CA ARG A 71 5.62 -2.59 -6.49
C ARG A 71 4.09 -2.57 -6.45
N ILE A 72 3.56 -1.80 -5.51
CA ILE A 72 2.14 -1.58 -5.34
C ILE A 72 1.86 -0.09 -5.36
N GLU A 73 0.88 0.30 -6.17
CA GLU A 73 0.32 1.64 -6.17
C GLU A 73 -1.08 1.59 -5.55
N LEU A 74 -1.29 2.37 -4.49
CA LEU A 74 -2.59 2.56 -3.85
C LEU A 74 -3.19 3.86 -4.38
N HIS A 75 -4.40 3.79 -4.93
CA HIS A 75 -5.20 4.94 -5.32
C HIS A 75 -6.36 5.11 -4.32
N TYR A 76 -6.42 6.27 -3.66
CA TYR A 76 -7.42 6.57 -2.63
C TYR A 76 -7.91 8.01 -2.70
N GLY A 77 -8.90 8.32 -1.86
CA GLY A 77 -9.56 9.61 -1.83
C GLY A 77 -10.80 9.64 -2.72
N ASP A 78 -11.88 10.17 -2.15
CA ASP A 78 -13.15 10.35 -2.85
C ASP A 78 -13.22 11.76 -3.46
N ASP A 79 -13.85 11.87 -4.62
CA ASP A 79 -14.19 13.17 -5.20
C ASP A 79 -15.19 13.86 -4.26
N TYR A 80 -14.84 15.05 -3.73
CA TYR A 80 -15.78 15.79 -2.90
C TYR A 80 -16.56 16.79 -3.75
N SER A 81 -17.88 16.80 -3.58
CA SER A 81 -18.75 17.79 -4.24
C SER A 81 -18.94 19.00 -3.33
N SER A 82 -18.54 20.18 -3.80
CA SER A 82 -18.90 21.47 -3.19
C SER A 82 -19.93 22.21 -4.05
N THR A 83 -20.57 23.22 -3.51
CA THR A 83 -21.52 24.06 -4.26
C THR A 83 -20.89 25.43 -4.48
N ASN A 84 -20.81 25.91 -5.73
CA ASN A 84 -20.28 27.24 -6.00
C ASN A 84 -21.28 28.35 -5.59
N ILE A 85 -20.83 29.61 -5.66
CA ILE A 85 -21.65 30.81 -5.39
C ILE A 85 -22.90 30.93 -6.29
N LYS A 86 -23.02 30.12 -7.36
CA LYS A 86 -24.17 30.06 -8.27
C LYS A 86 -25.11 28.87 -7.99
N GLY A 87 -24.85 28.08 -6.95
CA GLY A 87 -25.67 26.91 -6.61
C GLY A 87 -25.34 25.66 -7.43
N GLU A 88 -24.27 25.66 -8.23
CA GLU A 88 -23.88 24.52 -9.06
C GLU A 88 -22.96 23.56 -8.26
N LYS A 89 -23.23 22.25 -8.34
CA LYS A 89 -22.33 21.24 -7.79
C LYS A 89 -21.05 21.20 -8.59
N VAL A 90 -19.94 21.52 -7.94
CA VAL A 90 -18.58 21.37 -8.45
C VAL A 90 -17.96 20.17 -7.78
N SER A 91 -17.59 19.15 -8.56
CA SER A 91 -16.80 18.03 -8.06
C SER A 91 -15.33 18.44 -8.11
N VAL A 92 -14.67 18.44 -6.96
CA VAL A 92 -13.23 18.67 -6.88
C VAL A 92 -12.56 17.30 -6.71
N PRO A 93 -11.67 16.90 -7.65
CA PRO A 93 -10.96 15.65 -7.51
C PRO A 93 -10.01 15.73 -6.33
N ASN A 94 -10.15 14.80 -5.38
CA ASN A 94 -9.26 14.63 -4.25
C ASN A 94 -8.65 13.23 -4.26
N LYS A 95 -8.24 12.81 -5.46
CA LYS A 95 -7.61 11.50 -5.70
C LYS A 95 -6.13 11.64 -5.47
N GLU A 96 -5.61 10.82 -4.57
CA GLU A 96 -4.19 10.67 -4.32
C GLU A 96 -3.73 9.29 -4.74
N SER A 97 -2.44 9.16 -5.00
CA SER A 97 -1.81 7.86 -5.12
C SER A 97 -0.49 7.78 -4.37
N PHE A 98 -0.22 6.59 -3.86
CA PHE A 98 1.01 6.26 -3.15
C PHE A 98 1.59 4.97 -3.75
N GLU A 99 2.78 5.06 -4.31
CA GLU A 99 3.49 3.91 -4.89
C GLU A 99 4.68 3.51 -4.03
N THR A 100 4.80 2.20 -3.77
CA THR A 100 5.86 1.67 -2.92
C THR A 100 6.25 0.23 -3.29
N SER A 101 7.31 -0.28 -2.65
CA SER A 101 7.83 -1.63 -2.83
C SER A 101 7.16 -2.66 -1.90
N ILE A 102 7.11 -3.91 -2.36
CA ILE A 102 6.75 -5.06 -1.55
C ILE A 102 7.98 -5.96 -1.41
N ASN A 103 8.28 -6.36 -0.19
CA ASN A 103 9.36 -7.29 0.09
C ASN A 103 8.97 -8.32 1.15
N ARG A 104 9.85 -9.29 1.37
CA ARG A 104 9.80 -10.22 2.50
C ARG A 104 11.19 -10.28 3.11
N ILE A 105 11.27 -10.17 4.44
CA ILE A 105 12.53 -10.31 5.17
C ILE A 105 12.93 -11.79 5.23
N TRP A 106 14.12 -12.11 4.71
CA TRP A 106 14.86 -13.36 4.94
C TRP A 106 14.01 -14.64 4.87
N PHE A 107 13.21 -14.80 3.80
CA PHE A 107 12.47 -16.03 3.43
C PHE A 107 11.35 -16.52 4.36
N ILE A 108 11.39 -16.18 5.64
CA ILE A 108 10.50 -16.72 6.67
C ILE A 108 9.46 -15.68 7.07
N GLY A 109 9.68 -14.40 6.72
CA GLY A 109 8.77 -13.32 7.04
C GLY A 109 7.46 -13.32 6.24
N ASN A 110 6.50 -12.57 6.76
CA ASN A 110 5.31 -12.20 6.01
C ASN A 110 5.66 -11.17 4.92
N PRO A 111 4.90 -11.13 3.81
CA PRO A 111 4.99 -10.00 2.88
C PRO A 111 4.81 -8.67 3.61
N GLN A 112 5.64 -7.70 3.25
CA GLN A 112 5.64 -6.36 3.79
C GLN A 112 5.49 -5.34 2.67
N ILE A 113 4.60 -4.37 2.85
CA ILE A 113 4.45 -3.22 1.95
C ILE A 113 5.16 -2.05 2.63
N SER A 114 6.27 -1.60 2.04
CA SER A 114 7.07 -0.52 2.61
C SER A 114 6.26 0.79 2.61
N LEU A 115 6.32 1.57 3.68
CA LEU A 115 5.72 2.91 3.72
C LEU A 115 6.82 3.95 3.71
N PHE A 116 7.85 3.75 4.53
CA PHE A 116 9.01 4.62 4.57
C PHE A 116 10.24 3.85 5.05
N GLU A 117 11.26 3.77 4.19
CA GLU A 117 12.43 2.90 4.41
C GLU A 117 13.30 3.38 5.59
N ASP A 118 13.54 4.69 5.70
CA ASP A 118 14.40 5.26 6.77
C ASP A 118 13.81 5.05 8.17
N LEU A 119 12.48 5.08 8.28
CA LEU A 119 11.77 4.81 9.54
C LEU A 119 11.48 3.32 9.74
N ASN A 120 11.82 2.47 8.76
CA ASN A 120 11.43 1.06 8.72
C ASN A 120 9.93 0.89 9.00
N GLN A 121 9.11 1.78 8.43
CA GLN A 121 7.66 1.75 8.57
C GLN A 121 7.07 0.96 7.42
N TYR A 122 6.18 0.01 7.72
CA TYR A 122 5.60 -0.89 6.72
C TYR A 122 4.26 -1.47 7.18
N TYR A 123 3.49 -2.00 6.24
CA TYR A 123 2.39 -2.91 6.52
C TYR A 123 2.88 -4.35 6.47
N GLU A 124 2.59 -5.13 7.51
CA GLU A 124 2.94 -6.55 7.60
C GLU A 124 1.69 -7.42 7.41
N LYS A 125 1.75 -8.43 6.53
CA LYS A 125 0.63 -9.37 6.34
C LYS A 125 0.42 -10.21 7.60
N ILE A 126 -0.83 -10.38 8.02
CA ILE A 126 -1.22 -11.19 9.18
C ILE A 126 -2.26 -12.27 8.87
N GLU A 127 -3.01 -12.13 7.76
CA GLU A 127 -4.02 -13.07 7.28
C GLU A 127 -3.94 -13.16 5.75
#